data_AF-A0A358MD81-F1
#
_entry.id   AF-A0A358MD81-F1
#
_cell.length_a   1.000
_cell.length_b   1.000
_cell.length_c   1.000
_cell.angle_alpha   90.00
_cell.angle_beta   90.00
_cell.angle_gamma   90.00
#
_symmetry.space_group_name_H-M   'P 1'
#
loop_
_entity.id
_entity.type
_entity.pdbx_description
1 polymer ?
#
loop_
_entity_poly.entity_id
_entity_poly.type
_entity_poly.pdbx_seq_one_letter_code
_entity_poly.pdbx_strand_id
1 'polypeptide(L)'
;RNRNWGHPDTIDFLKDLSTAAARQPGWSGLYIGDISQPRGGPMLTGHASHQMGLDADIWMLPPKRLNLSASERENISSISLRRANGAYVNGDWTRQHHEIIKAAAKDPRVARIFVFPGAK
;
A
#
# COMPACT_ATOMS: atom_id res chain seq x y z
N ARG A 1 13.11 -6.06 -5.09
CA ARG A 1 12.60 -6.46 -6.44
C ARG A 1 12.73 -5.41 -7.58
N ASN A 2 13.35 -4.22 -7.40
CA ASN A 2 13.46 -3.16 -8.44
C ASN A 2 12.12 -2.77 -9.12
N ARG A 3 11.04 -2.71 -8.32
CA ARG A 3 9.68 -2.34 -8.74
C ARG A 3 9.19 -1.06 -8.05
N ASN A 4 10.12 -0.18 -7.70
CA ASN A 4 9.89 1.02 -6.89
C ASN A 4 10.02 2.31 -7.71
N TRP A 5 9.63 2.25 -8.98
CA TRP A 5 9.61 3.37 -9.92
C TRP A 5 8.17 3.79 -10.16
N GLY A 6 7.91 5.08 -10.30
CA GLY A 6 6.54 5.58 -10.49
C GLY A 6 6.54 6.96 -11.10
N HIS A 7 5.38 7.37 -11.62
CA HIS A 7 5.15 8.75 -12.06
C HIS A 7 5.35 9.71 -10.87
N PRO A 8 5.87 10.93 -11.06
CA PRO A 8 6.05 11.91 -9.99
C PRO A 8 4.80 12.09 -9.13
N ASP A 9 3.62 12.22 -9.74
CA ASP A 9 2.34 12.36 -9.02
C ASP A 9 2.03 11.16 -8.10
N THR A 10 2.38 9.94 -8.53
CA THR A 10 2.23 8.72 -7.71
C THR A 10 3.17 8.78 -6.52
N ILE A 11 4.43 9.15 -6.74
CA ILE A 11 5.44 9.23 -5.68
C ILE A 11 5.05 10.30 -4.65
N ASP A 12 4.56 11.45 -5.11
CA ASP A 12 4.13 12.53 -4.22
C ASP A 12 2.85 12.15 -3.45
N PHE A 13 1.88 11.50 -4.10
CA PHE A 13 0.73 10.93 -3.42
C PHE A 13 1.12 9.94 -2.30
N LEU A 14 2.06 9.04 -2.57
CA LEU A 14 2.51 8.05 -1.58
C LEU A 14 3.20 8.70 -0.38
N LYS A 15 3.97 9.78 -0.59
CA LYS A 15 4.57 10.57 0.50
C LYS A 15 3.50 11.24 1.36
N ASP A 16 2.51 11.87 0.73
CA ASP A 16 1.41 12.55 1.43
C ASP A 16 0.58 11.55 2.24
N LEU A 17 0.23 10.41 1.65
CA LEU A 17 -0.50 9.36 2.33
C LEU A 17 0.30 8.74 3.48
N SER A 18 1.61 8.54 3.30
CA SER A 18 2.50 8.06 4.37
C SER A 18 2.56 9.05 5.53
N THR A 19 2.59 10.35 5.23
CA THR A 19 2.49 11.42 6.24
C THR A 19 1.15 11.39 6.98
N ALA A 20 0.04 11.16 6.26
CA ALA A 20 -1.27 11.02 6.87
C ALA A 20 -1.37 9.78 7.78
N ALA A 21 -0.78 8.65 7.36
CA ALA A 21 -0.69 7.44 8.18
C ALA A 21 0.14 7.67 9.45
N ALA A 22 1.28 8.35 9.34
CA ALA A 22 2.17 8.64 10.47
C ALA A 22 1.55 9.51 11.58
N ARG A 23 0.43 10.21 11.28
CA ARG A 23 -0.35 10.96 12.28
C ARG A 23 -1.26 10.07 13.12
N GLN A 24 -1.41 8.80 12.76
CA GLN A 24 -2.29 7.88 13.46
C GLN A 24 -1.54 7.11 14.54
N PRO A 25 -2.16 6.84 15.70
CA PRO A 25 -1.54 6.04 16.75
C PRO A 25 -1.13 4.65 16.23
N GLY A 26 0.14 4.28 16.45
CA GLY A 26 0.66 2.96 16.09
C GLY A 26 1.13 2.81 14.63
N TRP A 27 1.15 3.90 13.85
CA TRP A 27 1.66 3.89 12.48
C TRP A 27 2.82 4.88 12.35
N SER A 28 4.01 4.40 11.97
CA SER A 28 5.16 5.27 11.71
C SER A 28 5.22 5.79 10.27
N GLY A 29 4.20 5.48 9.45
CA GLY A 29 4.13 5.76 8.01
C GLY A 29 3.52 4.58 7.27
N LEU A 30 3.93 4.33 6.02
CA LEU A 30 3.49 3.19 5.23
C LEU A 30 4.67 2.34 4.72
N TYR A 31 4.44 1.03 4.60
CA TYR A 31 5.25 0.17 3.75
C TYR A 31 4.64 0.10 2.36
N ILE A 32 5.45 0.41 1.35
CA ILE A 32 5.05 0.43 -0.06
C ILE A 32 5.57 -0.84 -0.73
N GLY A 33 4.68 -1.54 -1.42
CA GLY A 33 4.97 -2.72 -2.22
C GLY A 33 5.41 -2.36 -3.64
N ASP A 34 4.91 -3.09 -4.63
CA ASP A 34 5.24 -2.86 -6.03
C ASP A 34 4.56 -1.57 -6.55
N ILE A 35 5.30 -0.75 -7.32
CA ILE A 35 4.81 0.43 -8.05
C ILE A 35 4.91 0.15 -9.55
N SER A 36 6.11 0.22 -10.14
CA SER A 36 6.40 -0.23 -11.49
C SER A 36 7.88 -0.57 -11.68
N GLN A 37 8.18 -1.21 -12.82
CA GLN A 37 9.54 -1.40 -13.32
C GLN A 37 10.18 -0.05 -13.72
N PRO A 38 11.52 0.02 -13.89
CA PRO A 38 12.24 1.27 -14.20
C PRO A 38 11.73 2.06 -15.41
N ARG A 39 11.14 1.38 -16.39
CA ARG A 39 10.54 1.99 -17.59
C ARG A 39 9.08 1.59 -17.79
N GLY A 40 8.42 1.16 -16.72
CA GLY A 40 7.08 0.59 -16.81
C GLY A 40 7.03 -0.74 -17.56
N GLY A 41 5.93 -0.98 -18.26
CA GLY A 41 5.65 -2.20 -19.03
C GLY A 41 5.15 -3.38 -18.20
N PRO A 42 4.72 -4.49 -18.85
CA PRO A 42 4.17 -5.66 -18.18
C PRO A 42 5.08 -6.23 -17.10
N MET A 43 4.53 -6.51 -15.91
CA MET A 43 5.29 -7.17 -14.85
C MET A 43 5.71 -8.57 -15.27
N LEU A 44 6.95 -8.95 -14.96
CA LEU A 44 7.46 -10.31 -15.22
C LEU A 44 6.68 -11.39 -14.45
N THR A 45 6.11 -11.03 -13.30
CA THR A 45 5.32 -11.91 -12.42
C THR A 45 4.34 -11.09 -11.58
N GLY A 46 3.21 -11.69 -11.20
CA GLY A 46 2.24 -11.09 -10.29
C GLY A 46 1.19 -10.24 -11.00
N HIS A 47 1.32 -8.92 -10.92
CA HIS A 47 0.28 -7.98 -11.31
C HIS A 47 0.10 -7.89 -12.83
N ALA A 48 -1.15 -7.80 -13.28
CA ALA A 48 -1.46 -7.49 -14.68
C ALA A 48 -1.32 -5.99 -15.00
N SER A 49 -1.50 -5.11 -13.99
CA SER A 49 -1.31 -3.64 -14.07
C SER A 49 0.12 -3.23 -13.69
N HIS A 50 0.32 -2.08 -13.04
CA HIS A 50 1.64 -1.55 -12.63
C HIS A 50 2.56 -1.16 -13.80
N GLN A 51 2.00 -0.98 -14.99
CA GLN A 51 2.79 -0.80 -16.21
C GLN A 51 3.18 0.66 -16.48
N MET A 52 2.47 1.63 -15.92
CA MET A 52 2.64 3.05 -16.25
C MET A 52 3.16 3.89 -15.09
N GLY A 53 3.50 3.25 -13.96
CA GLY A 53 3.91 3.97 -12.74
C GLY A 53 2.78 4.73 -12.05
N LEU A 54 1.52 4.37 -12.33
CA LEU A 54 0.30 4.96 -11.75
C LEU A 54 -0.44 4.03 -10.78
N ASP A 55 0.07 2.81 -10.60
CA ASP A 55 -0.42 1.85 -9.62
C ASP A 55 0.63 1.66 -8.53
N ALA A 56 0.20 1.48 -7.29
CA ALA A 56 1.08 1.18 -6.16
C ALA A 56 0.37 0.29 -5.14
N ASP A 57 1.06 -0.77 -4.70
CA ASP A 57 0.61 -1.56 -3.58
C ASP A 57 1.02 -0.90 -2.26
N ILE A 58 0.08 -0.85 -1.31
CA ILE A 58 0.34 -0.37 0.04
C ILE A 58 -0.01 -1.49 1.00
N TRP A 59 0.93 -1.87 1.85
CA TRP A 59 0.67 -2.90 2.84
C TRP A 59 -0.18 -2.35 3.98
N MET A 60 -1.21 -3.11 4.33
CA MET A 60 -2.04 -2.87 5.51
C MET A 60 -1.40 -3.51 6.75
N LEU A 61 -0.09 -3.28 6.90
CA LEU A 61 0.72 -3.69 8.04
C LEU A 61 1.22 -2.40 8.72
N PRO A 62 0.81 -2.10 9.97
CA PRO A 62 1.27 -0.91 10.68
C PRO A 62 2.79 -0.90 10.86
N PRO A 63 3.55 0.01 10.21
CA PRO A 63 4.99 0.05 10.35
C PRO A 63 5.38 0.52 11.75
N LYS A 64 6.19 -0.28 12.46
CA LYS A 64 6.81 0.16 13.73
C LYS A 64 7.99 1.12 13.49
N ARG A 65 8.71 0.94 12.38
CA ARG A 65 9.85 1.76 11.95
C ARG A 65 9.95 1.75 10.42
N LEU A 66 10.56 2.77 9.83
CA LEU A 66 10.70 2.87 8.36
C LEU A 66 12.14 2.63 7.86
N ASN A 67 13.10 2.45 8.76
CA ASN A 67 14.52 2.26 8.43
C ASN A 67 14.88 0.77 8.25
N LEU A 68 14.02 -0.03 7.60
CA LEU A 68 14.30 -1.44 7.32
C LEU A 68 15.54 -1.58 6.41
N SER A 69 16.40 -2.54 6.72
CA SER A 69 17.49 -2.94 5.82
C SER A 69 16.94 -3.58 4.54
N ALA A 70 17.78 -3.72 3.51
CA ALA A 70 17.38 -4.39 2.28
C ALA A 70 16.93 -5.85 2.53
N SER A 71 17.66 -6.58 3.37
CA SER A 71 17.31 -7.96 3.75
C SER A 71 15.96 -8.03 4.48
N GLU A 72 15.72 -7.12 5.41
CA GLU A 72 14.43 -7.09 6.14
C GLU A 72 13.27 -6.80 5.19
N ARG A 73 13.44 -5.89 4.22
CA ARG A 73 12.40 -5.59 3.22
C ARG A 73 12.05 -6.79 2.33
N GLU A 74 13.01 -7.65 2.01
CA GLU A 74 12.76 -8.84 1.19
C GLU A 74 12.16 -10.00 2.01
N ASN A 75 12.30 -9.99 3.35
CA ASN A 75 11.81 -11.05 4.24
C ASN A 75 10.53 -10.69 5.03
N ILE A 76 10.15 -9.42 5.07
CA ILE A 76 8.90 -8.98 5.69
C ILE A 76 7.71 -9.29 4.76
N SER A 77 6.52 -9.51 5.34
CA SER A 77 5.28 -9.67 4.59
C SER A 77 4.14 -8.95 5.31
N SER A 78 3.14 -8.52 4.55
CA SER A 78 1.91 -7.98 5.14
C SER A 78 1.15 -9.06 5.92
N ILE A 79 0.27 -8.62 6.81
CA ILE A 79 -0.70 -9.47 7.50
C ILE A 79 -1.99 -9.60 6.67
N SER A 80 -2.67 -10.73 6.82
CA SER A 80 -4.03 -10.91 6.28
C SER A 80 -5.03 -10.23 7.20
N LEU A 81 -5.83 -9.31 6.66
CA LEU A 81 -6.91 -8.65 7.41
C LEU A 81 -8.31 -9.20 7.10
N ARG A 82 -8.38 -10.28 6.30
CA ARG A 82 -9.64 -10.86 5.82
C ARG A 82 -10.08 -12.06 6.65
N ARG A 83 -11.40 -12.26 6.74
CA ARG A 83 -12.09 -13.44 7.32
C ARG A 83 -13.17 -13.94 6.35
N ALA A 84 -13.51 -15.23 6.46
CA ALA A 84 -14.59 -15.88 5.68
C ALA A 84 -14.49 -15.56 4.18
N ASN A 85 -13.38 -15.98 3.56
CA ASN A 85 -13.10 -15.76 2.13
C ASN A 85 -13.14 -14.28 1.69
N GLY A 86 -12.90 -13.34 2.61
CA GLY A 86 -12.90 -11.91 2.30
C GLY A 86 -14.24 -11.23 2.44
N ALA A 87 -15.28 -11.91 2.91
CA ALA A 87 -16.58 -11.29 3.18
C ALA A 87 -16.54 -10.31 4.38
N TYR A 88 -15.58 -10.48 5.30
CA TYR A 88 -15.44 -9.63 6.48
C TYR A 88 -13.97 -9.31 6.76
N VAL A 89 -13.75 -8.25 7.53
CA VAL A 89 -12.47 -8.02 8.21
C VAL A 89 -12.28 -9.01 9.37
N ASN A 90 -11.05 -9.22 9.82
CA ASN A 90 -10.72 -10.00 11.02
C ASN A 90 -10.40 -9.07 12.22
N GLY A 91 -9.97 -9.66 13.35
CA GLY A 91 -9.65 -8.91 14.56
C GLY A 91 -8.41 -8.01 14.48
N ASP A 92 -7.55 -8.19 13.48
CA ASP A 92 -6.37 -7.35 13.26
C ASP A 92 -6.73 -6.03 12.55
N TRP A 93 -7.93 -5.95 11.96
CA TRP A 93 -8.41 -4.73 11.34
C TRP A 93 -8.76 -3.70 12.41
N THR A 94 -8.17 -2.52 12.28
CA THR A 94 -8.38 -1.41 13.22
C THR A 94 -9.01 -0.22 12.51
N ARG A 95 -9.47 0.76 13.31
CA ARG A 95 -9.95 2.03 12.75
C ARG A 95 -8.89 2.73 11.90
N GLN A 96 -7.62 2.58 12.25
CA GLN A 96 -6.52 3.22 11.53
C GLN A 96 -6.39 2.71 10.10
N HIS A 97 -6.53 1.41 9.88
CA HIS A 97 -6.58 0.82 8.53
C HIS A 97 -7.68 1.48 7.69
N HIS A 98 -8.87 1.65 8.27
CA HIS A 98 -9.99 2.29 7.60
C HIS A 98 -9.73 3.78 7.29
N GLU A 99 -9.15 4.53 8.23
CA GLU A 99 -8.83 5.96 8.00
C GLU A 99 -7.73 6.15 6.95
N ILE A 100 -6.77 5.21 6.80
CA ILE A 100 -5.78 5.25 5.72
C ILE A 100 -6.44 5.06 4.36
N ILE A 101 -7.32 4.06 4.22
CA ILE A 101 -8.06 3.84 2.96
C ILE A 101 -8.93 5.04 2.64
N LYS A 102 -9.60 5.62 3.64
CA LYS A 102 -10.43 6.81 3.48
C LYS A 102 -9.59 8.04 3.09
N ALA A 103 -8.39 8.20 3.65
CA ALA A 103 -7.49 9.28 3.27
C ALA A 103 -7.05 9.13 1.81
N ALA A 104 -6.68 7.92 1.39
CA ALA A 104 -6.38 7.62 -0.02
C ALA A 104 -7.59 7.90 -0.93
N ALA A 105 -8.79 7.45 -0.55
CA ALA A 105 -10.00 7.62 -1.34
C ALA A 105 -10.48 9.08 -1.47
N LYS A 106 -10.04 9.96 -0.58
CA LYS A 106 -10.36 11.40 -0.61
C LYS A 106 -9.38 12.22 -1.45
N ASP A 107 -8.23 11.64 -1.81
CA ASP A 107 -7.24 12.35 -2.60
C ASP A 107 -7.67 12.44 -4.07
N PRO A 108 -7.71 13.63 -4.68
CA PRO A 108 -8.18 13.79 -6.06
C PRO A 108 -7.30 13.08 -7.11
N ARG A 109 -6.06 12.69 -6.77
CA ARG A 109 -5.18 11.90 -7.65
C ARG A 109 -5.59 10.43 -7.72
N VAL A 110 -6.41 9.95 -6.79
CA VAL A 110 -6.80 8.54 -6.70
C VAL A 110 -8.10 8.29 -7.44
N ALA A 111 -8.02 7.47 -8.50
CA ALA A 111 -9.20 7.05 -9.26
C ALA A 111 -9.89 5.81 -8.68
N ARG A 112 -9.12 4.82 -8.23
CA ARG A 112 -9.63 3.52 -7.74
C ARG A 112 -8.71 2.95 -6.66
N ILE A 113 -9.32 2.21 -5.73
CA ILE A 113 -8.63 1.42 -4.72
C ILE A 113 -9.19 -0.01 -4.80
N PHE A 114 -8.33 -0.99 -5.00
CA PHE A 114 -8.70 -2.40 -4.96
C PHE A 114 -8.40 -2.97 -3.57
N VAL A 115 -9.45 -3.44 -2.89
CA VAL A 115 -9.37 -4.10 -1.57
C VAL A 115 -10.30 -5.31 -1.57
N PHE A 116 -10.13 -6.21 -0.59
CA PHE A 116 -11.03 -7.36 -0.45
C PHE A 116 -12.47 -6.90 -0.12
N PRO A 117 -13.51 -7.70 -0.46
CA PRO A 117 -14.90 -7.25 -0.40
C PRO A 117 -15.35 -6.68 0.96
N GLY A 118 -15.01 -7.36 2.05
CA GLY A 118 -15.41 -6.98 3.42
C GLY A 118 -14.72 -5.75 4.00
N ALA A 119 -13.75 -5.15 3.28
CA ALA A 119 -13.11 -3.88 3.66
C ALA A 119 -13.77 -2.66 3.03
N LYS A 120 -14.68 -2.85 2.07
CA LYS A 120 -15.36 -1.78 1.34
C LYS A 120 -16.40 -1.07 2.20
#